data_AF-A0A3D0GZ43-F1
#
_entry.id   AF-A0A3D0GZ43-F1
#
_cell.length_a   1.000
_cell.length_b   1.000
_cell.length_c   1.000
_cell.angle_alpha   90.00
_cell.angle_beta   90.00
_cell.angle_gamma   90.00
#
_symmetry.space_group_name_H-M   'P 1'
#
loop_
_entity.id
_entity.type
_entity.pdbx_description
1 polymer ?
#
loop_
_entity_poly.entity_id
_entity_poly.type
_entity_poly.pdbx_seq_one_letter_code
_entity_poly.pdbx_strand_id
1 'polypeptide(L)'
;HRTIQLGIGISPEGRRVFPNLTVLENLELGAYHRSPKDFRDTLVWVYSLFPRLEERHKQLAGTLSGGEQQMLALGRALMSRPKLVLLDEPSLGLAPLVRDEVFATIES
;
A
#
# COMPACT_ATOMS: atom_id res chain seq x y z
N HIS A 1 2.70 -24.55 -8.75
CA HIS A 1 3.62 -23.41 -8.89
C HIS A 1 3.07 -22.26 -8.04
N ARG A 2 3.35 -22.14 -6.73
CA ARG A 2 4.59 -21.82 -5.98
C ARG A 2 5.12 -20.40 -6.24
N THR A 3 4.33 -19.38 -5.86
CA THR A 3 4.75 -17.97 -5.90
C THR A 3 4.27 -17.19 -4.67
N ILE A 4 4.58 -17.64 -3.45
CA ILE A 4 4.46 -16.80 -2.25
C ILE A 4 5.56 -17.25 -1.28
N GLN A 5 6.77 -16.71 -1.42
CA GLN A 5 7.80 -16.79 -0.36
C GLN A 5 8.99 -15.82 -0.53
N LEU A 6 8.98 -14.90 -1.52
CA LEU A 6 10.12 -14.02 -1.80
C LEU A 6 9.95 -12.56 -1.38
N GLY A 7 8.91 -12.20 -0.62
CA GLY A 7 8.74 -10.80 -0.18
C GLY A 7 8.54 -9.82 -1.34
N ILE A 8 8.02 -10.31 -2.46
CA ILE A 8 7.69 -9.52 -3.66
C ILE A 8 6.21 -9.16 -3.58
N GLY A 9 5.91 -7.88 -3.38
CA GLY A 9 4.55 -7.35 -3.51
C GLY A 9 4.24 -7.12 -4.98
N ILE A 10 3.28 -7.85 -5.54
CA ILE A 10 2.76 -7.64 -6.90
C ILE A 10 1.45 -6.86 -6.78
N SER A 11 1.39 -5.67 -7.39
CA SER A 11 0.13 -4.94 -7.58
C SER A 11 -0.53 -5.44 -8.86
N PRO A 12 -1.63 -6.22 -8.83
CA PRO A 12 -2.24 -6.71 -10.05
C PRO A 12 -3.09 -5.59 -10.68
N GLU A 13 -2.89 -5.37 -11.98
CA GLU A 13 -3.84 -4.66 -12.83
C GLU A 13 -5.23 -5.31 -12.68
N GLY A 14 -6.16 -4.64 -11.99
CA GLY A 14 -7.57 -5.04 -11.98
C GLY A 14 -8.22 -5.35 -10.63
N ARG A 15 -7.49 -5.32 -9.50
CA ARG A 15 -8.13 -5.35 -8.15
C ARG A 15 -7.66 -4.17 -7.30
N ARG A 16 -7.97 -2.95 -7.78
CA ARG A 16 -7.45 -1.68 -7.25
C ARG A 16 -7.63 -1.57 -5.73
N VAL A 17 -8.82 -1.82 -5.21
CA VAL A 17 -9.11 -1.79 -3.77
C VAL A 17 -10.28 -2.72 -3.46
N PHE A 18 -10.53 -3.06 -2.20
CA PHE A 18 -11.80 -3.67 -1.77
C PHE A 18 -12.83 -2.54 -1.56
N PRO A 19 -13.78 -2.31 -2.50
CA PRO A 19 -14.54 -1.06 -2.55
C PRO A 19 -15.54 -0.89 -1.40
N ASN A 20 -16.01 -2.01 -0.85
CA ASN A 20 -16.95 -2.06 0.27
C ASN A 20 -16.26 -1.97 1.63
N LEU A 21 -14.93 -1.90 1.65
CA LEU A 21 -14.14 -1.70 2.85
C LEU A 21 -13.62 -0.26 2.88
N THR A 22 -13.43 0.25 4.08
CA THR A 22 -12.79 1.53 4.33
C THR A 22 -11.32 1.51 3.90
N VAL A 23 -10.71 2.69 3.82
CA VAL A 23 -9.27 2.83 3.59
C VAL A 23 -8.47 2.07 4.65
N LEU A 24 -8.81 2.22 5.93
CA LEU A 24 -8.12 1.52 7.02
C LEU A 24 -8.25 0.00 6.89
N GLU A 25 -9.46 -0.52 6.67
CA GLU A 25 -9.70 -1.96 6.51
C GLU A 25 -8.94 -2.53 5.30
N ASN A 26 -8.80 -1.75 4.22
CA ASN A 26 -7.95 -2.14 3.10
C ASN A 26 -6.48 -2.27 3.51
N LEU A 27 -5.95 -1.34 4.31
CA LEU A 27 -4.57 -1.39 4.79
C LEU A 27 -4.35 -2.54 5.79
N GLU A 28 -5.32 -2.81 6.65
CA GLU A 28 -5.29 -3.93 7.59
C GLU A 28 -5.14 -5.28 6.90
N LEU A 29 -5.83 -5.49 5.76
CA LEU A 29 -5.69 -6.71 4.97
C LEU A 29 -4.25 -6.93 4.46
N GLY A 30 -3.50 -5.86 4.23
CA GLY A 30 -2.08 -5.92 3.83
C GLY A 30 -1.13 -6.34 4.96
N ALA A 31 -1.57 -6.22 6.22
CA ALA A 31 -0.77 -6.51 7.41
C ALA A 31 -1.23 -7.79 8.16
N TYR A 32 -2.03 -8.65 7.54
CA TYR A 32 -2.68 -9.79 8.21
C TYR A 32 -1.74 -10.71 9.02
N HIS A 33 -0.46 -10.82 8.64
CA HIS A 33 0.53 -11.65 9.33
C HIS A 33 1.43 -10.88 10.32
N ARG A 34 1.15 -9.60 10.59
CA ARG A 34 1.99 -8.72 11.43
C ARG A 34 1.47 -8.67 12.86
N SER A 35 2.39 -8.42 13.81
CA SER A 35 1.98 -8.14 15.19
C SER A 35 1.21 -6.80 15.27
N PRO A 36 0.36 -6.58 16.29
CA PRO A 36 -0.35 -5.30 16.44
C PRO A 36 0.57 -4.09 16.57
N LYS A 37 1.77 -4.26 17.15
CA LYS A 37 2.78 -3.20 17.22
C LYS A 37 3.33 -2.88 15.83
N ASP A 38 3.75 -3.91 15.10
CA ASP A 38 4.30 -3.73 13.75
C ASP A 38 3.28 -3.16 12.77
N PHE A 39 2.01 -3.53 12.92
CA PHE A 39 0.91 -2.94 12.16
C PHE A 39 0.85 -1.43 12.37
N ARG A 40 0.81 -0.96 13.63
CA ARG A 40 0.75 0.47 13.94
C ARG A 40 1.97 1.22 13.41
N ASP A 41 3.17 0.68 13.63
CA ASP A 41 4.41 1.30 13.17
C ASP A 41 4.47 1.39 11.63
N THR A 42 3.91 0.40 10.93
CA THR A 42 3.83 0.40 9.46
C THR A 42 2.71 1.29 8.94
N LEU A 43 1.57 1.36 9.64
CA LEU A 43 0.46 2.23 9.30
C LEU A 43 0.86 3.71 9.35
N VAL A 44 1.57 4.12 10.41
CA VAL A 44 2.11 5.48 10.54
C VAL A 44 3.04 5.81 9.37
N TRP A 45 3.91 4.87 8.99
CA TRP A 45 4.80 5.05 7.83
C TRP A 45 4.04 5.11 6.51
N VAL A 46 3.03 4.26 6.30
CA VAL A 46 2.20 4.32 5.08
C VAL A 46 1.42 5.64 5.01
N TYR A 47 0.96 6.17 6.15
CA TYR A 47 0.32 7.48 6.20
C TYR A 47 1.28 8.64 5.96
N SER A 48 2.55 8.54 6.38
CA SER A 48 3.54 9.56 6.01
C SER A 48 3.81 9.58 4.50
N LEU A 49 3.77 8.43 3.83
CA LEU A 49 3.90 8.34 2.36
C LEU A 49 2.65 8.83 1.62
N PHE A 50 1.46 8.54 2.16
CA PHE A 50 0.18 8.89 1.56
C PHE A 50 -0.74 9.60 2.56
N PRO A 51 -0.50 10.89 2.88
CA PRO A 51 -1.31 11.63 3.85
C PRO A 51 -2.82 11.65 3.51
N ARG A 52 -3.14 11.59 2.21
CA ARG A 52 -4.52 11.48 1.72
C ARG A 52 -5.26 10.24 2.23
N LEU A 53 -4.56 9.14 2.48
CA LEU A 53 -5.15 7.92 3.04
C LEU A 53 -5.46 8.09 4.54
N GLU A 54 -4.66 8.86 5.28
CA GLU A 54 -4.91 9.17 6.70
C GLU A 54 -6.14 10.06 6.86
N GLU A 55 -6.19 11.15 6.08
CA GLU A 55 -7.34 12.08 6.04
C GLU A 55 -8.67 11.35 5.77
N ARG A 56 -8.60 10.26 5.01
CA ARG A 56 -9.76 9.49 4.52
C ARG A 56 -9.85 8.08 5.11
N HIS A 57 -9.20 7.80 6.23
CA HIS A 57 -9.07 6.43 6.75
C HIS A 57 -10.43 5.71 6.97
N LYS A 58 -11.49 6.45 7.29
CA LYS A 58 -12.87 5.93 7.47
C LYS A 58 -13.72 5.89 6.18
N GLN A 59 -13.24 6.48 5.08
CA GLN A 59 -13.99 6.54 3.82
C GLN A 59 -13.96 5.18 3.12
N LEU A 60 -15.09 4.80 2.50
CA LEU A 60 -15.15 3.59 1.66
C LEU A 60 -14.24 3.72 0.44
N ALA A 61 -13.39 2.72 0.22
CA ALA A 61 -12.38 2.75 -0.83
C ALA A 61 -12.98 2.89 -2.24
N GLY A 62 -14.20 2.37 -2.45
CA GLY A 62 -14.90 2.49 -3.73
C GLY A 62 -15.28 3.92 -4.12
N THR A 63 -15.28 4.86 -3.17
CA THR A 63 -15.63 6.27 -3.39
C THR A 63 -14.41 7.17 -3.65
N LEU A 64 -13.20 6.61 -3.54
CA LEU A 64 -11.97 7.32 -3.85
C LEU A 64 -11.81 7.55 -5.35
N SER A 65 -11.13 8.63 -5.73
CA SER A 65 -10.70 8.84 -7.12
C SER A 65 -9.76 7.73 -7.59
N GLY A 66 -9.60 7.56 -8.90
CA GLY A 66 -8.73 6.50 -9.46
C GLY A 66 -7.29 6.55 -8.93
N GLY A 67 -6.70 7.74 -8.80
CA GLY A 67 -5.35 7.92 -8.23
C GLY A 67 -5.29 7.61 -6.74
N GLU A 68 -6.32 7.96 -5.97
CA GLU A 68 -6.41 7.58 -4.55
C GLU A 68 -6.59 6.08 -4.34
N GLN A 69 -7.33 5.41 -5.23
CA GLN A 69 -7.41 3.95 -5.23
C GLN A 69 -6.06 3.30 -5.55
N GLN A 70 -5.26 3.89 -6.44
CA GLN A 70 -3.88 3.42 -6.70
C GLN A 70 -2.97 3.62 -5.48
N MET A 71 -3.03 4.78 -4.83
CA MET A 71 -2.31 5.03 -3.57
C MET A 71 -2.70 4.01 -2.49
N LEU A 72 -3.99 3.71 -2.34
CA LEU A 72 -4.46 2.69 -1.39
C LEU A 72 -4.00 1.27 -1.77
N ALA A 73 -4.00 0.92 -3.05
CA ALA A 73 -3.49 -0.36 -3.52
C ALA A 73 -2.01 -0.55 -3.13
N LEU A 74 -1.20 0.49 -3.36
CA LEU A 74 0.21 0.51 -3.01
C LEU A 74 0.43 0.51 -1.50
N GLY A 75 -0.29 1.37 -0.76
CA GLY A 75 -0.26 1.39 0.69
C GLY A 75 -0.55 0.01 1.28
N ARG A 76 -1.59 -0.68 0.79
CA ARG A 76 -1.94 -2.04 1.21
C ARG A 76 -0.82 -3.05 0.91
N ALA A 77 -0.12 -2.94 -0.21
CA ALA A 77 1.03 -3.79 -0.49
C ALA A 77 2.19 -3.53 0.49
N LEU A 78 2.46 -2.25 0.80
CA LEU A 78 3.52 -1.81 1.71
C LEU A 78 3.26 -2.19 3.18
N MET A 79 2.00 -2.38 3.57
CA MET A 79 1.63 -2.85 4.91
C MET A 79 2.25 -4.21 5.29
N SER A 80 2.66 -5.01 4.30
CA SER A 80 3.39 -6.27 4.51
C SER A 80 4.88 -6.09 4.81
N ARG A 81 5.43 -4.87 4.68
CA ARG A 81 6.87 -4.55 4.65
C ARG A 81 7.63 -5.46 3.67
N PRO A 82 7.26 -5.44 2.38
CA PRO A 82 7.90 -6.27 1.38
C PRO A 82 9.37 -5.87 1.22
N LYS A 83 10.22 -6.83 0.86
CA LYS A 83 11.63 -6.57 0.53
C LYS A 83 11.79 -6.06 -0.90
N LEU A 84 10.79 -6.25 -1.75
CA LEU A 84 10.77 -5.78 -3.13
C LEU A 84 9.33 -5.43 -3.53
N VAL A 85 9.14 -4.28 -4.16
CA VAL A 85 7.89 -3.90 -4.80
C VAL A 85 8.17 -3.71 -6.28
N LEU A 86 7.46 -4.47 -7.13
CA LEU A 86 7.51 -4.28 -8.58
C LEU A 86 6.38 -3.33 -8.98
N LEU A 87 6.75 -2.17 -9.52
CA LEU A 87 5.83 -1.17 -10.07
C LEU A 87 5.93 -1.23 -11.60
N ASP A 88 4.88 -1.69 -12.26
CA ASP A 88 4.90 -1.93 -13.72
C ASP A 88 4.48 -0.72 -14.56
N GLU A 89 4.32 0.47 -13.95
CA GLU A 89 4.05 1.69 -14.70
C GLU A 89 4.91 2.89 -14.23
N PRO A 90 5.62 3.59 -15.14
CA PRO A 90 6.37 4.80 -14.81
C PRO A 90 5.47 6.00 -14.43
N SER A 91 4.15 5.88 -14.57
CA SER A 91 3.18 6.99 -14.51
C SER A 91 2.18 6.95 -13.36
N LEU A 92 2.40 6.16 -12.29
CA LEU A 92 1.49 6.08 -11.12
C LEU A 92 1.19 7.43 -10.43
N GLY A 93 1.75 8.55 -10.91
CA GLY A 93 1.52 9.89 -10.34
C GLY A 93 2.06 10.01 -8.92
N LEU A 94 2.91 9.06 -8.49
CA LEU A 94 3.55 9.09 -7.18
C LEU A 94 4.42 10.34 -7.10
N ALA A 95 4.22 11.12 -6.05
CA ALA A 95 5.08 12.26 -5.78
C ALA A 95 6.54 11.77 -5.72
N PRO A 96 7.52 12.53 -6.27
CA PRO A 96 8.93 12.11 -6.33
C PRO A 96 9.50 11.58 -5.01
N LEU A 97 9.04 12.12 -3.87
CA LEU A 97 9.41 11.69 -2.52
C LEU A 97 9.06 10.22 -2.24
N VAL A 98 7.86 9.78 -2.63
CA VAL A 98 7.37 8.41 -2.41
C VAL A 98 8.18 7.42 -3.24
N ARG A 99 8.62 7.84 -4.44
CA ARG A 99 9.52 7.05 -5.28
C ARG A 99 10.81 6.76 -4.52
N ASP A 100 11.48 7.80 -4.05
CA ASP A 100 12.80 7.68 -3.43
C ASP A 100 12.75 6.97 -2.06
N GLU A 101 11.70 7.16 -1.25
CA GLU A 101 11.51 6.43 0.02
C GLU A 101 11.16 4.93 -0.18
N VAL A 102 10.34 4.60 -1.18
CA VAL A 102 10.02 3.20 -1.50
C VAL A 102 11.29 2.48 -2.00
N PHE A 103 12.10 3.11 -2.86
CA PHE A 103 13.37 2.53 -3.31
C PHE A 103 14.41 2.41 -2.18
N ALA A 104 14.54 3.41 -1.30
CA ALA A 104 15.46 3.35 -0.16
C ALA A 104 15.11 2.24 0.85
N THR A 105 13.82 1.91 1.00
CA THR A 105 13.37 0.83 1.91
C THR A 105 13.65 -0.57 1.34
N ILE A 106 13.92 -0.68 0.04
CA ILE A 106 14.12 -1.94 -0.69
C ILE A 106 15.61 -2.32 -0.82
N GLU A 107 16.53 -1.37 -0.65
CA GLU A 107 17.98 -1.61 -0.74
C GLU A 107 18.67 -2.02 0.59
N SER A 108 17.94 -2.12 1.71
CA SER A 108 18.51 -2.45 3.04
C SER A 108 18.18 -3.85 3.56
#